data_AF-K0SDJ7-F1
#
_entry.id   AF-K0SDJ7-F1
#
_cell.length_a   1.000
_cell.length_b   1.000
_cell.length_c   1.000
_cell.angle_alpha   90.00
_cell.angle_beta   90.00
_cell.angle_gamma   90.00
#
_symmetry.space_group_name_H-M   'P 1'
#
loop_
_entity.id
_entity.type
_entity.pdbx_description
1 polymer ?
#
loop_
_entity_poly.entity_id
_entity_poly.type
_entity_poly.pdbx_seq_one_letter_code
_entity_poly.pdbx_strand_id
1 'polypeptide(L)'
;MCNGHIPPSDSGLKVPESASVQPMKTVSRSELAAHNTPASAWCAVHSKDSNGSYTGEHMVIDITDFAARHPGGDIILLAAGKDASVLVETYHPRGVPPSLLRKLTVGVMEKGSYDSFYSWDSDFYRVLTKRVVDRLEERGLSRRGSGEIWLKAIFILAGFWSSLYKMYTSQTFAMAMVWSIVMGFFAAFVGTCIQHDGNHGAFANSKFVNKAAGWTLDMIGASAFTWELQHMLGHHPYTNVLDCEEEDKKVREIDCSIDEKDQV
;
A
#
# COMPACT_ATOMS: atom_id res chain seq x y z
N MET A 1 5.85 -27.28 12.44
CA MET A 1 4.45 -27.57 12.09
C MET A 1 3.79 -26.28 11.59
N CYS A 2 3.95 -25.92 10.33
CA CYS A 2 3.24 -24.79 9.69
C CYS A 2 3.02 -25.09 8.19
N ASN A 3 2.48 -26.28 7.88
CA ASN A 3 1.92 -26.56 6.56
C ASN A 3 0.42 -26.26 6.64
N GLY A 4 -0.04 -25.14 6.05
CA GLY A 4 -1.49 -24.94 5.83
C GLY A 4 -2.10 -23.57 6.10
N HIS A 5 -1.36 -22.45 6.14
CA HIS A 5 -1.96 -21.11 6.32
C HIS A 5 -1.73 -20.14 5.14
N ILE A 6 -1.39 -20.67 3.96
CA ILE A 6 -1.35 -19.87 2.74
C ILE A 6 -2.45 -20.42 1.84
N PRO A 7 -3.53 -19.66 1.56
CA PRO A 7 -4.50 -20.09 0.57
C PRO A 7 -3.74 -20.24 -0.77
N PRO A 8 -3.85 -21.39 -1.44
CA PRO A 8 -3.25 -21.55 -2.76
C PRO A 8 -3.80 -20.48 -3.71
N SER A 9 -2.98 -20.09 -4.70
CA SER A 9 -3.31 -19.11 -5.74
C SER A 9 -4.69 -19.33 -6.39
N ASP A 10 -5.19 -20.57 -6.31
CA ASP A 10 -6.37 -21.05 -7.02
C ASP A 10 -7.42 -21.72 -6.11
N SER A 11 -7.51 -21.34 -4.83
CA SER A 11 -8.54 -21.89 -3.94
C SER A 11 -9.97 -21.49 -4.36
N GLY A 12 -10.59 -22.32 -5.19
CA GLY A 12 -12.05 -22.51 -5.25
C GLY A 12 -12.84 -21.70 -6.28
N LEU A 13 -12.20 -20.97 -7.20
CA LEU A 13 -12.95 -20.32 -8.29
C LEU A 13 -13.25 -21.34 -9.40
N LYS A 14 -14.45 -21.93 -9.38
CA LYS A 14 -15.01 -22.63 -10.55
C LYS A 14 -14.93 -21.71 -11.76
N VAL A 15 -14.32 -22.20 -12.84
CA VAL A 15 -14.22 -21.53 -14.15
C VAL A 15 -15.51 -21.83 -14.92
N PRO A 16 -16.38 -20.85 -15.23
CA PRO A 16 -17.37 -21.01 -16.26
C PRO A 16 -16.72 -20.73 -17.63
N GLU A 17 -17.15 -21.48 -18.64
CA GLU A 17 -16.76 -21.31 -20.04
C GLU A 17 -17.05 -19.91 -20.58
N SER A 18 -16.12 -19.46 -21.43
CA SER A 18 -16.13 -18.30 -22.34
C SER A 18 -17.29 -17.31 -22.22
N ALA A 19 -17.05 -16.17 -21.56
CA ALA A 19 -17.83 -14.97 -21.80
C ALA A 19 -17.34 -14.28 -23.08
N SER A 20 -18.28 -13.98 -23.99
CA SER A 20 -18.08 -13.27 -25.25
C SER A 20 -17.42 -11.90 -25.06
N VAL A 21 -16.43 -11.57 -25.90
CA VAL A 21 -15.75 -10.27 -25.94
C VAL A 21 -16.71 -9.21 -26.49
N GLN A 22 -17.43 -8.53 -25.60
CA GLN A 22 -18.04 -7.24 -25.92
C GLN A 22 -16.92 -6.19 -26.00
N PRO A 23 -17.00 -5.19 -26.90
CA PRO A 23 -16.03 -4.09 -26.89
C PRO A 23 -16.09 -3.39 -25.53
N MET A 24 -14.96 -3.37 -24.83
CA MET A 24 -14.89 -2.78 -23.49
C MET A 24 -15.16 -1.28 -23.57
N LYS A 25 -15.99 -0.79 -22.65
CA LYS A 25 -16.32 0.64 -22.53
C LYS A 25 -15.03 1.46 -22.32
N THR A 26 -14.86 2.53 -23.09
CA THR A 26 -13.81 3.53 -22.83
C THR A 26 -14.28 4.48 -21.73
N VAL A 27 -13.43 4.73 -20.74
CA VAL A 27 -13.72 5.51 -19.53
C VAL A 27 -12.75 6.69 -19.45
N SER A 28 -13.27 7.90 -19.26
CA SER A 28 -12.46 9.11 -19.08
C SER A 28 -11.99 9.27 -17.62
N ARG A 29 -10.99 10.14 -17.39
CA ARG A 29 -10.52 10.44 -16.03
C ARG A 29 -11.61 11.03 -15.13
N SER A 30 -12.47 11.88 -15.69
CA SER A 30 -13.58 12.50 -14.94
C SER A 30 -14.66 11.49 -14.58
N GLU A 31 -14.93 10.54 -15.48
CA GLU A 31 -15.84 9.45 -15.18
C GLU A 31 -15.27 8.56 -14.08
N LEU A 32 -14.01 8.11 -14.19
CA LEU A 32 -13.38 7.32 -13.14
C LEU A 32 -13.44 8.04 -11.78
N ALA A 33 -13.10 9.33 -11.75
CA ALA A 33 -13.08 10.14 -10.53
C ALA A 33 -14.46 10.28 -9.85
N ALA A 34 -15.57 10.07 -10.57
CA ALA A 34 -16.91 10.06 -9.99
C ALA A 34 -17.20 8.80 -9.15
N HIS A 35 -16.46 7.72 -9.38
CA HIS A 35 -16.55 6.45 -8.65
C HIS A 35 -15.53 6.38 -7.50
N ASN A 36 -15.63 7.33 -6.56
CA ASN A 36 -14.66 7.56 -5.48
C ASN A 36 -15.20 7.29 -4.06
N THR A 37 -16.30 6.53 -3.93
CA THR A 37 -16.94 6.26 -2.62
C THR A 37 -17.03 4.77 -2.33
N PRO A 38 -17.16 4.32 -1.07
CA PRO A 38 -17.33 2.90 -0.76
C PRO A 38 -18.57 2.24 -1.41
N ALA A 39 -19.58 3.02 -1.79
CA ALA A 39 -20.78 2.53 -2.47
C ALA A 39 -20.63 2.48 -4.00
N SER A 40 -19.56 3.08 -4.54
CA SER A 40 -19.25 3.17 -5.95
C SER A 40 -17.76 3.47 -6.09
N ALA A 41 -16.95 2.41 -6.14
CA ALA A 41 -15.50 2.45 -6.06
C ALA A 41 -14.87 1.79 -7.29
N TRP A 42 -14.43 2.59 -8.25
CA TRP A 42 -13.66 2.12 -9.40
C TRP A 42 -12.21 2.59 -9.29
N CYS A 43 -11.27 1.83 -9.84
CA CYS A 43 -9.90 2.29 -9.99
C CYS A 43 -9.30 1.82 -11.32
N ALA A 44 -8.33 2.58 -11.81
CA ALA A 44 -7.52 2.17 -12.95
C ALA A 44 -6.36 1.30 -12.47
N VAL A 45 -6.03 0.26 -13.23
CA VAL A 45 -4.86 -0.60 -13.00
C VAL A 45 -4.21 -0.92 -14.34
N HIS A 46 -2.90 -1.17 -14.35
CA HIS A 46 -2.20 -1.60 -15.57
C HIS A 46 -2.90 -2.77 -16.25
N SER A 47 -3.11 -2.62 -17.56
CA SER A 47 -3.47 -3.71 -18.43
C SER A 47 -2.24 -4.57 -18.72
N LYS A 48 -2.42 -5.89 -18.67
CA LYS A 48 -1.37 -6.86 -18.93
C LYS A 48 -1.76 -7.80 -20.07
N ASP A 49 -0.79 -8.14 -20.90
CA ASP A 49 -0.98 -9.12 -21.98
C ASP A 49 -1.08 -10.56 -21.46
N SER A 50 -1.19 -11.53 -22.37
CA SER A 50 -1.25 -12.95 -22.01
C SER A 50 0.00 -13.46 -21.28
N ASN A 51 1.11 -12.76 -21.40
CA ASN A 51 2.40 -13.10 -20.79
C ASN A 51 2.60 -12.35 -19.45
N GLY A 52 1.65 -11.49 -19.06
CA GLY A 52 1.71 -10.69 -17.84
C GLY A 52 2.53 -9.40 -17.99
N SER A 53 2.90 -9.01 -19.21
CA SER A 53 3.64 -7.78 -19.48
C SER A 53 2.70 -6.58 -19.57
N TYR A 54 3.13 -5.43 -19.03
CA TYR A 54 2.37 -4.18 -19.10
C TYR A 54 2.17 -3.74 -20.57
N THR A 55 0.95 -3.41 -20.96
CA THR A 55 0.63 -3.06 -22.36
C THR A 55 0.76 -1.57 -22.66
N GLY A 56 1.14 -0.74 -21.69
CA GLY A 56 1.10 0.72 -21.81
C GLY A 56 -0.30 1.32 -21.66
N GLU A 57 -1.30 0.51 -21.29
CA GLU A 57 -2.70 0.93 -21.14
C GLU A 57 -3.25 0.54 -19.77
N HIS A 58 -4.36 1.15 -19.37
CA HIS A 58 -4.98 0.90 -18.07
C HIS A 58 -6.39 0.33 -18.26
N MET A 59 -6.70 -0.73 -17.53
CA MET A 59 -8.08 -1.21 -17.39
C MET A 59 -8.74 -0.59 -16.17
N VAL A 60 -10.04 -0.40 -16.23
CA VAL A 60 -10.85 0.08 -15.11
C VAL A 60 -11.53 -1.10 -14.45
N ILE A 61 -11.30 -1.27 -13.15
CA ILE A 61 -11.90 -2.32 -12.34
C ILE A 61 -12.86 -1.73 -11.30
N ASP A 62 -13.99 -2.40 -11.09
CA ASP A 62 -14.92 -2.11 -10.00
C ASP A 62 -14.56 -2.94 -8.77
N ILE A 63 -14.18 -2.26 -7.69
CA ILE A 63 -13.76 -2.88 -6.44
C ILE A 63 -14.81 -2.76 -5.33
N THR A 64 -15.98 -2.19 -5.60
CA THR A 64 -17.05 -1.87 -4.63
C THR A 64 -17.39 -3.09 -3.75
N ASP A 65 -17.83 -4.18 -4.35
CA ASP A 65 -18.19 -5.42 -3.63
C ASP A 65 -16.98 -6.30 -3.30
N PHE A 66 -15.83 -6.03 -3.93
CA PHE A 66 -14.62 -6.82 -3.74
C PHE A 66 -13.85 -6.40 -2.49
N ALA A 67 -13.92 -5.13 -2.08
CA ALA A 67 -13.21 -4.59 -0.93
C ALA A 67 -13.44 -5.39 0.37
N ALA A 68 -14.68 -5.81 0.63
CA ALA A 68 -15.01 -6.63 1.80
C ALA A 68 -14.27 -8.00 1.82
N ARG A 69 -14.03 -8.56 0.63
CA ARG A 69 -13.39 -9.88 0.43
C ARG A 69 -11.89 -9.79 0.19
N HIS A 70 -11.38 -8.61 -0.16
CA HIS A 70 -9.97 -8.40 -0.45
C HIS A 70 -9.08 -8.77 0.75
N PRO A 71 -8.01 -9.58 0.60
CA PRO A 71 -7.16 -10.00 1.72
C PRO A 71 -6.44 -8.86 2.46
N GLY A 72 -6.19 -7.74 1.79
CA GLY A 72 -5.68 -6.51 2.39
C GLY A 72 -6.74 -5.68 3.12
N GLY A 73 -8.01 -6.06 3.06
CA GLY A 73 -9.12 -5.31 3.65
C GLY A 73 -9.61 -4.17 2.77
N ASP A 74 -10.32 -3.24 3.42
CA ASP A 74 -10.95 -2.07 2.84
C ASP A 74 -9.96 -0.98 2.40
N ILE A 75 -8.67 -1.15 2.71
CA ILE A 75 -7.58 -0.24 2.30
C ILE A 75 -7.55 0.04 0.80
N ILE A 76 -8.03 -0.89 -0.03
CA ILE A 76 -8.11 -0.70 -1.49
C ILE A 76 -9.09 0.41 -1.89
N LEU A 77 -10.05 0.74 -1.02
CA LEU A 77 -11.01 1.83 -1.26
C LEU A 77 -10.34 3.20 -1.28
N LEU A 78 -9.14 3.35 -0.71
CA LEU A 78 -8.36 4.58 -0.83
C LEU A 78 -8.07 4.91 -2.30
N ALA A 79 -7.90 3.88 -3.13
CA ALA A 79 -7.64 4.04 -4.56
C ALA A 79 -8.90 4.30 -5.40
N ALA A 80 -10.09 4.36 -4.79
CA ALA A 80 -11.33 4.68 -5.50
C ALA A 80 -11.22 6.05 -6.20
N GLY A 81 -11.62 6.06 -7.47
CA GLY A 81 -11.54 7.19 -8.39
C GLY A 81 -10.13 7.55 -8.88
N LYS A 82 -9.13 6.68 -8.71
CA LYS A 82 -7.72 6.97 -9.00
C LYS A 82 -7.06 5.87 -9.82
N ASP A 83 -5.87 6.18 -10.33
CA ASP A 83 -4.93 5.15 -10.78
C ASP A 83 -4.31 4.45 -9.57
N ALA A 84 -4.51 3.13 -9.50
CA ALA A 84 -4.03 2.25 -8.45
C ALA A 84 -2.87 1.38 -8.95
N SER A 85 -2.35 1.60 -10.16
CA SER A 85 -1.41 0.70 -10.81
C SER A 85 -0.16 0.44 -9.98
N VAL A 86 0.51 1.51 -9.53
CA VAL A 86 1.72 1.40 -8.69
C VAL A 86 1.43 0.63 -7.39
N LEU A 87 0.27 0.87 -6.76
CA LEU A 87 -0.16 0.14 -5.57
C LEU A 87 -0.39 -1.35 -5.86
N VAL A 88 -1.06 -1.68 -6.95
CA VAL A 88 -1.31 -3.09 -7.31
C VAL A 88 0.00 -3.81 -7.56
N GLU A 89 0.92 -3.23 -8.32
CA GLU A 89 2.21 -3.84 -8.64
C GLU A 89 3.11 -4.02 -7.41
N THR A 90 3.12 -3.06 -6.48
CA THR A 90 3.97 -3.11 -5.28
C THR A 90 3.42 -4.06 -4.20
N TYR A 91 2.10 -4.12 -4.01
CA TYR A 91 1.50 -4.99 -3.00
C TYR A 91 1.34 -6.44 -3.47
N HIS A 92 1.31 -6.70 -4.79
CA HIS A 92 1.08 -8.02 -5.37
C HIS A 92 2.30 -8.50 -6.20
N PRO A 93 3.46 -8.76 -5.58
CA PRO A 93 4.67 -9.24 -6.27
C PRO A 93 4.50 -10.63 -6.92
N ARG A 94 3.47 -11.42 -6.53
CA ARG A 94 3.09 -12.67 -7.20
C ARG A 94 2.07 -12.46 -8.32
N GLY A 95 1.71 -11.22 -8.62
CA GLY A 95 0.63 -10.85 -9.50
C GLY A 95 -0.76 -11.02 -8.87
N VAL A 96 -1.76 -10.54 -9.60
CA VAL A 96 -3.19 -10.76 -9.34
C VAL A 96 -3.71 -11.76 -10.36
N PRO A 97 -4.54 -12.76 -9.97
CA PRO A 97 -5.09 -13.71 -10.93
C PRO A 97 -5.80 -13.01 -12.10
N PRO A 98 -5.43 -13.27 -13.37
CA PRO A 98 -6.04 -12.61 -14.52
C PRO A 98 -7.55 -12.84 -14.62
N SER A 99 -8.03 -14.00 -14.14
CA SER A 99 -9.45 -14.32 -14.07
C SER A 99 -10.22 -13.44 -13.10
N LEU A 100 -9.59 -12.97 -12.02
CA LEU A 100 -10.18 -12.03 -11.08
C LEU A 100 -10.24 -10.63 -11.70
N LEU A 101 -9.14 -10.15 -12.29
CA LEU A 101 -9.12 -8.85 -12.95
C LEU A 101 -10.21 -8.77 -14.02
N ARG A 102 -10.28 -9.76 -14.93
CA ARG A 102 -11.34 -9.82 -15.97
C ARG A 102 -12.76 -9.78 -15.42
N LYS A 103 -13.01 -10.34 -14.23
CA LYS A 103 -14.33 -10.31 -13.59
C LYS A 103 -14.67 -8.95 -13.00
N LEU A 104 -13.66 -8.19 -12.57
CA LEU A 104 -13.83 -6.85 -12.00
C LEU A 104 -13.78 -5.77 -13.08
N THR A 105 -13.24 -6.06 -14.26
CA THR A 105 -13.10 -5.07 -15.34
C THR A 105 -14.46 -4.58 -15.82
N VAL A 106 -14.63 -3.26 -15.82
CA VAL A 106 -15.82 -2.55 -16.34
C VAL A 106 -15.51 -1.72 -17.58
N GLY A 107 -14.23 -1.52 -17.89
CA GLY A 107 -13.81 -0.76 -19.06
C GLY A 107 -12.30 -0.64 -19.21
N VAL A 108 -11.89 0.21 -20.14
CA VAL A 108 -10.50 0.64 -20.36
C VAL A 108 -10.43 2.15 -20.25
N MET A 109 -9.33 2.68 -19.72
CA MET A 109 -9.11 4.12 -19.71
C MET A 109 -8.91 4.65 -21.14
N GLU A 110 -9.30 5.90 -21.38
CA GLU A 110 -8.87 6.63 -22.58
C GLU A 110 -7.33 6.60 -22.70
N LYS A 111 -6.83 6.38 -23.91
CA LYS A 111 -5.39 6.29 -24.16
C LYS A 111 -4.70 7.59 -23.74
N GLY A 112 -3.60 7.48 -23.00
CA GLY A 112 -2.88 8.64 -22.47
C GLY A 112 -3.54 9.28 -21.24
N SER A 113 -4.49 8.61 -20.57
CA SER A 113 -5.07 9.11 -19.32
C SER A 113 -4.06 9.20 -18.17
N TYR A 114 -3.12 8.25 -18.13
CA TYR A 114 -2.10 8.13 -17.09
C TYR A 114 -0.77 7.73 -17.72
N ASP A 115 0.29 8.38 -17.25
CA ASP A 115 1.67 8.01 -17.55
C ASP A 115 2.21 7.11 -16.44
N SER A 116 3.16 6.24 -16.78
CA SER A 116 3.86 5.41 -15.79
C SER A 116 5.28 5.92 -15.62
N PHE A 117 5.66 6.25 -14.39
CA PHE A 117 7.02 6.69 -14.04
C PHE A 117 8.01 5.51 -13.95
N TYR A 118 7.52 4.26 -14.01
CA TYR A 118 8.34 3.07 -13.78
C TYR A 118 8.26 2.09 -14.95
N SER A 119 9.36 1.35 -15.16
CA SER A 119 9.45 0.27 -16.15
C SER A 119 9.07 -1.09 -15.54
N TRP A 120 7.76 -1.34 -15.47
CA TRP A 120 7.15 -2.54 -14.87
C TRP A 120 7.43 -3.85 -15.61
N ASP A 121 7.88 -3.78 -16.85
CA ASP A 121 8.24 -4.91 -17.72
C ASP A 121 9.75 -5.13 -17.83
N SER A 122 10.57 -4.30 -17.16
CA SER A 122 12.02 -4.43 -17.17
C SER A 122 12.50 -5.78 -16.62
N ASP A 123 13.57 -6.32 -17.20
CA ASP A 123 14.21 -7.54 -16.71
C ASP A 123 14.66 -7.39 -15.25
N PHE A 124 15.15 -6.20 -14.87
CA PHE A 124 15.54 -5.92 -13.50
C PHE A 124 14.36 -6.10 -12.52
N TYR A 125 13.23 -5.45 -12.76
CA TYR A 125 12.06 -5.53 -11.89
C TYR A 125 11.55 -6.97 -11.78
N ARG A 126 11.41 -7.67 -12.91
CA ARG A 126 10.94 -9.06 -12.96
C ARG A 126 11.86 -10.02 -12.21
N VAL A 127 13.18 -9.93 -12.43
CA VAL A 127 14.17 -10.80 -11.77
C VAL A 127 14.26 -10.50 -10.28
N LEU A 128 14.28 -9.23 -9.88
CA LEU A 128 14.33 -8.83 -8.46
C LEU A 128 13.11 -9.37 -7.71
N THR A 129 11.92 -9.10 -8.23
CA THR A 129 10.65 -9.50 -7.61
C THR A 129 10.59 -11.02 -7.45
N LYS A 130 10.94 -11.77 -8.50
CA LYS A 130 11.02 -13.24 -8.44
C LYS A 130 11.98 -13.72 -7.35
N ARG A 131 13.21 -13.20 -7.32
CA ARG A 131 14.23 -13.61 -6.32
C ARG A 131 13.81 -13.32 -4.88
N VAL A 132 13.14 -12.19 -4.63
CA VAL A 132 12.64 -11.85 -3.29
C VAL A 132 11.53 -12.82 -2.87
N VAL A 133 10.59 -13.11 -3.77
CA VAL A 133 9.51 -14.08 -3.51
C VAL A 133 10.07 -15.47 -3.24
N ASP A 134 10.94 -15.96 -4.12
CA ASP A 134 11.57 -17.28 -4.00
C ASP A 134 12.33 -17.39 -2.66
N ARG A 135 13.07 -16.35 -2.27
CA ARG A 135 13.81 -16.32 -0.99
C ARG A 135 12.90 -16.39 0.23
N LEU A 136 11.74 -15.74 0.21
CA LEU A 136 10.81 -15.81 1.33
C LEU A 136 10.21 -17.21 1.45
N GLU A 137 9.90 -17.85 0.32
CA GLU A 137 9.38 -19.22 0.27
C GLU A 137 10.41 -20.25 0.74
N GLU A 138 11.64 -20.17 0.24
CA GLU A 138 12.77 -21.03 0.65
C GLU A 138 12.98 -21.02 2.17
N ARG A 139 12.82 -19.86 2.81
CA ARG A 139 13.00 -19.71 4.26
C ARG A 139 11.73 -19.98 5.07
N GLY A 140 10.60 -20.25 4.41
CA GLY A 140 9.30 -20.40 5.07
C GLY A 140 8.85 -19.13 5.81
N LEU A 141 9.28 -17.95 5.35
CA LEU A 141 8.96 -16.67 5.96
C LEU A 141 7.64 -16.13 5.42
N SER A 142 6.83 -15.59 6.32
CA SER A 142 5.63 -14.84 5.95
C SER A 142 5.99 -13.46 5.41
N ARG A 143 5.15 -12.91 4.52
CA ARG A 143 5.21 -11.49 4.12
C ARG A 143 4.70 -10.54 5.21
N ARG A 144 4.08 -11.10 6.25
CA ARG A 144 3.53 -10.39 7.41
C ARG A 144 4.35 -10.67 8.66
N GLY A 145 4.17 -9.83 9.66
CA GLY A 145 4.88 -9.83 10.92
C GLY A 145 4.93 -11.18 11.61
N SER A 146 6.11 -11.46 12.16
CA SER A 146 6.42 -12.60 13.00
C SER A 146 6.33 -12.23 14.49
N GLY A 147 6.67 -13.15 15.39
CA GLY A 147 6.58 -12.92 16.85
C GLY A 147 7.43 -11.74 17.35
N GLU A 148 8.51 -11.41 16.64
CA GLU A 148 9.40 -10.30 16.92
C GLU A 148 8.68 -8.95 16.85
N ILE A 149 7.73 -8.79 15.92
CA ILE A 149 6.93 -7.55 15.82
C ILE A 149 6.04 -7.38 17.05
N TRP A 150 5.47 -8.46 17.57
CA TRP A 150 4.65 -8.43 18.78
C TRP A 150 5.45 -8.05 20.02
N LEU A 151 6.63 -8.65 20.20
CA LEU A 151 7.53 -8.31 21.31
C LEU A 151 7.92 -6.82 21.26
N LYS A 152 8.31 -6.34 20.07
CA LYS A 152 8.62 -4.93 19.81
C LYS A 152 7.43 -4.02 20.15
N ALA A 153 6.22 -4.37 19.69
CA ALA A 153 5.01 -3.59 19.93
C ALA A 153 4.64 -3.51 21.42
N ILE A 154 4.70 -4.63 22.15
CA ILE A 154 4.43 -4.69 23.59
C ILE A 154 5.42 -3.80 24.34
N PHE A 155 6.71 -3.91 24.03
CA PHE A 155 7.74 -3.07 24.66
C PHE A 155 7.49 -1.57 24.41
N ILE A 156 7.18 -1.20 23.17
CA ILE A 156 6.93 0.20 22.79
C ILE A 156 5.68 0.74 23.49
N LEU A 157 4.57 -0.01 23.48
CA LEU A 157 3.31 0.43 24.11
C LEU A 157 3.44 0.48 25.63
N ALA A 158 4.09 -0.51 26.25
CA ALA A 158 4.36 -0.48 27.69
C ALA A 158 5.23 0.72 28.07
N GLY A 159 6.26 1.03 27.26
CA GLY A 159 7.10 2.21 27.43
C GLY A 159 6.33 3.51 27.32
N PHE A 160 5.48 3.65 26.29
CA PHE A 160 4.63 4.83 26.09
C PHE A 160 3.67 5.04 27.28
N TRP A 161 2.89 4.03 27.66
CA TRP A 161 1.90 4.17 28.73
C TRP A 161 2.53 4.33 30.11
N SER A 162 3.66 3.66 30.38
CA SER A 162 4.38 3.82 31.65
C SER A 162 5.01 5.20 31.78
N SER A 163 5.62 5.74 30.71
CA SER A 163 6.18 7.09 30.70
C SER A 163 5.08 8.15 30.83
N LEU A 164 3.94 7.99 30.15
CA LEU A 164 2.77 8.86 30.34
C LEU A 164 2.27 8.85 31.80
N TYR A 165 2.11 7.67 32.40
CA TYR A 165 1.70 7.56 33.80
C TYR A 165 2.70 8.23 34.76
N LYS A 166 4.00 8.03 34.54
CA LYS A 166 5.06 8.65 35.34
C LYS A 166 5.11 10.16 35.16
N MET A 167 4.92 10.65 33.94
CA MET A 167 4.80 12.08 33.66
C MET A 167 3.62 12.68 34.43
N TYR A 168 2.45 12.04 34.38
CA TYR A 168 1.23 12.54 35.02
C TYR A 168 1.30 12.52 36.56
N THR A 169 1.94 11.51 37.15
CA THR A 169 2.05 11.36 38.62
C THR A 169 3.26 12.06 39.25
N SER A 170 4.15 12.64 38.42
CA SER A 170 5.33 13.36 38.88
C SER A 170 4.94 14.62 39.68
N GLN A 171 5.59 14.81 40.83
CA GLN A 171 5.34 15.95 41.73
C GLN A 171 6.15 17.20 41.36
N THR A 172 7.13 17.06 40.46
CA THR A 172 7.98 18.16 40.02
C THR A 172 7.95 18.29 38.51
N PHE A 173 7.99 19.53 38.02
CA PHE A 173 8.05 19.82 36.60
C PHE A 173 9.26 19.15 35.93
N ALA A 174 10.43 19.17 36.59
CA ALA A 174 11.64 18.56 36.05
C ALA A 174 11.49 17.06 35.78
N MET A 175 10.87 16.30 36.70
CA MET A 175 10.65 14.87 36.50
C MET A 175 9.56 14.61 35.45
N ALA A 176 8.50 15.42 35.43
CA ALA A 176 7.49 15.35 34.38
C ALA A 176 8.12 15.58 32.98
N MET A 177 9.04 16.53 32.86
CA MET A 177 9.78 16.82 31.62
C MET A 177 10.68 15.66 31.19
N VAL A 178 11.37 14.99 32.11
CA VAL A 178 12.17 13.80 31.78
C VAL A 178 11.26 12.70 31.21
N TRP A 179 10.13 12.43 31.86
CA TRP A 179 9.20 11.41 31.39
C TRP A 179 8.48 11.80 30.10
N SER A 180 8.23 13.08 29.83
CA SER A 180 7.66 13.53 28.55
C SER A 180 8.62 13.30 27.38
N ILE A 181 9.93 13.52 27.58
CA ILE A 181 10.96 13.21 26.58
C ILE A 181 11.00 11.69 26.30
N VAL A 182 11.00 10.87 27.36
CA VAL A 182 10.96 9.40 27.21
C VAL A 182 9.69 8.96 26.49
N MET A 183 8.55 9.55 26.82
CA MET A 183 7.28 9.29 26.13
C MET A 183 7.36 9.67 24.64
N GLY A 184 8.00 10.79 24.31
CA GLY A 184 8.23 11.22 22.92
C GLY A 184 9.02 10.19 22.10
N PHE A 185 10.05 9.58 22.67
CA PHE A 185 10.78 8.48 22.01
C PHE A 185 9.87 7.29 21.71
N PHE A 186 9.06 6.85 22.68
CA PHE A 186 8.13 5.76 22.46
C PHE A 186 7.02 6.13 21.46
N ALA A 187 6.53 7.37 21.47
CA ALA A 187 5.56 7.86 20.49
C ALA A 187 6.13 7.82 19.06
N ALA A 188 7.40 8.22 18.88
CA ALA A 188 8.08 8.11 17.59
C ALA A 188 8.19 6.64 17.12
N PHE A 189 8.44 5.70 18.03
CA PHE A 189 8.44 4.27 17.72
C PHE A 189 7.04 3.69 17.47
N VAL A 190 5.99 4.20 18.12
CA VAL A 190 4.60 3.90 17.73
C VAL A 190 4.40 4.29 16.26
N GLY A 191 4.81 5.52 15.91
CA GLY A 191 4.76 6.08 14.55
C GLY A 191 5.53 5.28 13.50
N THR A 192 6.72 4.79 13.81
CA THR A 192 7.60 4.14 12.82
C THR A 192 7.54 2.62 12.83
N CYS A 193 7.01 2.00 13.89
CA CYS A 193 7.02 0.55 14.05
C CYS A 193 5.63 -0.08 14.13
N ILE A 194 4.70 0.47 14.92
CA ILE A 194 3.40 -0.20 15.15
C ILE A 194 2.40 0.25 14.10
N GLN A 195 2.12 1.56 14.06
CA GLN A 195 1.13 2.11 13.15
C GLN A 195 1.56 1.95 11.70
N HIS A 196 2.85 2.13 11.40
CA HIS A 196 3.39 2.01 10.05
C HIS A 196 3.14 0.60 9.49
N ASP A 197 3.58 -0.43 10.23
CA ASP A 197 3.37 -1.83 9.84
C ASP A 197 1.88 -2.19 9.80
N GLY A 198 1.06 -1.62 10.69
CA GLY A 198 -0.39 -1.81 10.75
C GLY A 198 -1.13 -1.23 9.54
N ASN A 199 -0.87 0.04 9.22
CA ASN A 199 -1.48 0.74 8.09
C ASN A 199 -0.98 0.19 6.74
N HIS A 200 0.18 -0.45 6.68
CA HIS A 200 0.60 -1.25 5.51
C HIS A 200 -0.02 -2.66 5.44
N GLY A 201 -0.82 -3.06 6.43
CA GLY A 201 -1.41 -4.41 6.50
C GLY A 201 -0.38 -5.53 6.74
N ALA A 202 0.81 -5.16 7.20
CA ALA A 202 1.96 -6.04 7.39
C ALA A 202 2.12 -6.53 8.84
N PHE A 203 1.51 -5.86 9.83
CA PHE A 203 1.67 -6.20 11.25
C PHE A 203 1.20 -7.62 11.60
N ALA A 204 0.04 -8.05 11.08
CA ALA A 204 -0.53 -9.36 11.37
C ALA A 204 -1.32 -9.95 10.20
N ASN A 205 -1.75 -11.22 10.33
CA ASN A 205 -2.65 -11.85 9.36
C ASN A 205 -4.10 -11.37 9.43
N SER A 206 -4.52 -10.84 10.58
CA SER A 206 -5.88 -10.36 10.80
C SER A 206 -6.02 -8.91 10.34
N LYS A 207 -7.04 -8.64 9.50
CA LYS A 207 -7.38 -7.28 9.02
C LYS A 207 -7.66 -6.33 10.19
N PHE A 208 -8.43 -6.81 11.17
CA PHE A 208 -8.78 -6.02 12.36
C PHE A 208 -7.53 -5.68 13.19
N VAL A 209 -6.62 -6.64 13.38
CA VAL A 209 -5.39 -6.40 14.14
C VAL A 209 -4.50 -5.36 13.45
N ASN A 210 -4.37 -5.42 12.11
CA ASN A 210 -3.65 -4.39 11.36
C ASN A 210 -4.30 -3.02 11.53
N LYS A 211 -5.64 -2.92 11.44
CA LYS A 211 -6.34 -1.65 11.64
C LYS A 211 -6.16 -1.11 13.06
N ALA A 212 -6.25 -1.98 14.07
CA ALA A 212 -5.99 -1.61 15.47
C ALA A 212 -4.54 -1.15 15.69
N ALA A 213 -3.56 -1.81 15.06
CA ALA A 213 -2.17 -1.34 15.08
C ALA A 213 -2.03 0.03 14.38
N GLY A 214 -2.71 0.23 13.25
CA GLY A 214 -2.79 1.51 12.56
C GLY A 214 -3.34 2.65 13.43
N TRP A 215 -4.43 2.39 14.16
CA TRP A 215 -5.05 3.36 15.09
C TRP A 215 -4.19 3.74 16.30
N THR A 216 -3.03 3.09 16.50
CA THR A 216 -2.06 3.59 17.48
C THR A 216 -1.47 4.93 17.06
N LEU A 217 -1.58 5.33 15.79
CA LEU A 217 -1.28 6.69 15.36
C LEU A 217 -2.29 7.71 15.92
N ASP A 218 -3.58 7.37 15.92
CA ASP A 218 -4.65 8.18 16.51
C ASP A 218 -4.47 8.34 18.02
N MET A 219 -4.05 7.27 18.70
CA MET A 219 -3.71 7.29 20.12
C MET A 219 -2.66 8.36 20.47
N ILE A 220 -1.68 8.61 19.59
CA ILE A 220 -0.63 9.61 19.81
C ILE A 220 -0.94 10.99 19.22
N GLY A 221 -2.20 11.22 18.77
CA GLY A 221 -2.69 12.53 18.35
C GLY A 221 -2.57 12.85 16.86
N ALA A 222 -2.30 11.85 16.01
CA ALA A 222 -2.31 11.99 14.55
C ALA A 222 -3.51 11.23 13.94
N SER A 223 -3.57 11.06 12.62
CA SER A 223 -4.72 10.41 11.94
C SER A 223 -4.21 9.27 11.07
N ALA A 224 -4.58 8.03 11.40
CA ALA A 224 -4.26 6.87 10.56
C ALA A 224 -4.81 7.03 9.14
N PHE A 225 -6.01 7.60 8.98
CA PHE A 225 -6.61 7.84 7.67
C PHE A 225 -5.79 8.84 6.83
N THR A 226 -5.41 9.97 7.42
CA THR A 226 -4.61 10.99 6.72
C THR A 226 -3.24 10.42 6.35
N TRP A 227 -2.65 9.64 7.25
CA TRP A 227 -1.40 8.94 7.00
C TRP A 227 -1.53 7.91 5.86
N GLU A 228 -2.57 7.07 5.86
CA GLU A 228 -2.83 6.12 4.78
C GLU A 228 -2.94 6.84 3.43
N LEU A 229 -3.68 7.96 3.37
CA LEU A 229 -3.81 8.78 2.15
C LEU A 229 -2.47 9.37 1.70
N GLN A 230 -1.78 10.09 2.57
CA GLN A 230 -0.53 10.79 2.20
C GLN A 230 0.61 9.81 1.93
N HIS A 231 0.73 8.77 2.76
CA HIS A 231 1.88 7.88 2.75
C HIS A 231 1.73 6.75 1.73
N MET A 232 0.54 6.16 1.61
CA MET A 232 0.34 5.04 0.69
C MET A 232 -0.03 5.47 -0.73
N LEU A 233 -0.82 6.52 -0.91
CA LEU A 233 -1.14 7.01 -2.26
C LEU A 233 -0.15 8.05 -2.77
N GLY A 234 0.51 8.78 -1.86
CA GLY A 234 1.50 9.81 -2.22
C GLY A 234 2.93 9.32 -2.09
N HIS A 235 3.44 9.24 -0.86
CA HIS A 235 4.87 9.03 -0.61
C HIS A 235 5.40 7.75 -1.27
N HIS A 236 4.87 6.57 -0.96
CA HIS A 236 5.46 5.31 -1.46
C HIS A 236 5.40 5.10 -2.97
N PRO A 237 4.31 5.44 -3.67
CA PRO A 237 4.25 5.32 -5.13
C PRO A 237 5.14 6.30 -5.88
N TYR A 238 5.61 7.38 -5.23
CA TYR A 238 6.34 8.47 -5.88
C TYR A 238 7.58 8.91 -5.10
N THR A 239 8.13 8.07 -4.22
CA THR A 239 9.35 8.41 -3.47
C THR A 239 10.51 8.63 -4.41
N ASN A 240 11.15 9.80 -4.32
CA ASN A 240 12.28 10.20 -5.17
C ASN A 240 11.94 10.23 -6.67
N VAL A 241 10.66 10.25 -7.04
CA VAL A 241 10.25 10.62 -8.39
C VAL A 241 10.36 12.14 -8.46
N LEU A 242 11.36 12.59 -9.19
CA LEU A 242 11.45 13.99 -9.59
C LEU A 242 10.39 14.22 -10.67
N ASP A 243 9.97 15.47 -10.86
CA ASP A 243 9.19 15.77 -12.05
C ASP A 243 10.02 15.49 -13.33
N CYS A 244 9.34 15.41 -14.47
CA CYS A 244 10.00 15.06 -15.73
C CYS A 244 11.12 16.05 -16.10
N GLU A 245 11.04 17.32 -15.70
CA GLU A 245 12.06 18.32 -15.99
C GLU A 245 13.30 18.11 -15.12
N GLU A 246 13.10 17.81 -13.84
CA GLU A 246 14.14 17.54 -12.85
C GLU A 246 14.83 16.18 -13.12
N GLU A 247 14.11 15.16 -13.59
CA GLU A 247 14.74 13.93 -14.11
C GLU A 247 15.60 14.22 -15.35
N ASP A 248 15.11 15.02 -16.29
CA ASP A 248 15.86 15.42 -17.48
C ASP A 248 17.13 16.21 -17.12
N LYS A 249 17.03 17.15 -16.15
CA LYS A 249 18.19 17.88 -15.60
C LYS A 249 19.20 16.91 -15.00
N LYS A 250 18.75 15.94 -14.20
CA LYS A 250 19.61 14.91 -13.59
C LYS A 250 20.31 14.05 -14.64
N VAL A 251 19.61 13.60 -15.68
CA VAL A 251 20.21 12.82 -16.79
C VAL A 251 21.25 13.64 -17.55
N ARG A 252 21.05 14.96 -17.67
CA ARG A 252 21.96 15.90 -18.32
C ARG A 252 23.08 16.41 -17.39
N GLU A 253 23.19 15.86 -16.17
CA GLU A 253 24.15 16.29 -15.13
C GLU A 253 24.04 17.78 -14.77
N ILE A 254 22.83 18.35 -14.90
CA ILE A 254 22.52 19.70 -14.48
C ILE A 254 22.07 19.62 -13.02
N ASP A 255 22.87 20.17 -12.10
CA ASP A 255 22.54 20.20 -10.68
C ASP A 255 21.43 21.23 -10.43
N CYS A 256 20.35 20.79 -9.78
CA CYS A 256 19.25 21.66 -9.44
C CYS A 256 19.64 22.52 -8.24
N SER A 257 19.32 23.81 -8.33
CA SER A 257 19.60 24.75 -7.24
C SER A 257 18.82 24.34 -5.99
N ILE A 258 19.35 24.66 -4.81
CA ILE A 258 18.70 24.26 -3.54
C ILE A 258 17.29 24.86 -3.42
N ASP A 259 17.07 26.02 -4.04
CA ASP A 259 15.80 26.74 -4.04
C ASP A 259 14.71 26.05 -4.89
N GLU A 260 15.09 25.19 -5.84
CA GLU A 260 14.17 24.40 -6.67
C GLU A 260 13.77 23.07 -5.99
N LYS A 261 14.53 22.60 -4.99
CA LYS A 261 14.32 21.30 -4.34
C LYS A 261 13.20 21.30 -3.28
N ASP A 262 12.73 22.47 -2.86
CA ASP A 262 11.78 22.66 -1.76
C ASP A 262 10.31 22.89 -2.21
N GLN A 263 9.97 22.64 -3.48
CA GLN A 263 8.62 22.85 -4.02
C GLN A 263 7.93 21.54 -4.41
N VAL A 264 7.42 20.76 -3.43
CA VAL A 264 6.25 19.86 -3.59
C VAL A 264 5.42 19.84 -2.31
#